data_AF-A0A951FG08-F1
#
_entry.id   AF-A0A951FG08-F1
#
_cell.length_a   1.000
_cell.length_b   1.000
_cell.length_c   1.000
_cell.angle_alpha   90.00
_cell.angle_beta   90.00
_cell.angle_gamma   90.00
#
_symmetry.space_group_name_H-M   'P 1'
#
loop_
_entity.id
_entity.type
_entity.pdbx_description
1 polymer ?
#
loop_
_entity_poly.entity_id
_entity_poly.type
_entity_poly.pdbx_seq_one_letter_code
_entity_poly.pdbx_strand_id
1 'polypeptide(L)'
;MPHRLTRLVSAILCTVVLLSLAFLNVTPTQALAPAWQPNTAYAVNQLASYNGVDYKCIQAHTSLTGWEPPNVPALWQRVTGTQPTATPIRTATPTPIRTATPTPIRTATPTPIRTPTATPPGPTPTTPASGSLPKRVIVGYWHNFDNGSGFIPLRNVSSAFDIVNVSFAEPTGSAPGVIGFTPYNYTADAFKADVSYLKSRGKKVLISIGGANGTVQLTTTAARDNFVNSMTSIIQTYGFDGMDIDFEGHSLYLNQGDSDLRNPTTPVIVNTIAAIRSVRNRIGSNFVLTMAPETFFVQVGYTFYGGNCVSCDNRAGAYLPVIHALRDILTLLHVQHYNSGPIRALDGT
;
A
#
# COMPACT_ATOMS: atom_id res chain seq x y z
N MET A 1 60.03 37.59 -75.20
CA MET A 1 61.21 36.70 -75.17
C MET A 1 62.05 37.13 -73.97
N PRO A 2 62.15 36.30 -72.92
CA PRO A 2 63.09 35.17 -72.92
C PRO A 2 62.53 33.88 -72.31
N HIS A 3 63.27 32.79 -72.54
CA HIS A 3 62.89 31.40 -72.29
C HIS A 3 63.63 30.78 -71.09
N ARG A 4 62.92 29.82 -70.46
CA ARG A 4 63.34 28.73 -69.56
C ARG A 4 63.70 29.09 -68.12
N LEU A 5 62.82 28.70 -67.19
CA LEU A 5 63.16 27.74 -66.13
C LEU A 5 61.89 27.15 -65.48
N THR A 6 61.94 25.84 -65.25
CA THR A 6 61.04 24.98 -64.47
C THR A 6 60.45 25.63 -63.22
N ARG A 7 59.11 25.55 -63.07
CA ARG A 7 58.41 25.69 -61.78
C ARG A 7 57.28 24.69 -61.68
N LEU A 8 57.33 23.86 -60.64
CA LEU A 8 56.18 23.15 -60.09
C LEU A 8 55.13 24.17 -59.61
N VAL A 9 53.87 23.70 -59.59
CA VAL A 9 52.78 23.98 -58.64
C VAL A 9 51.46 24.29 -59.37
N SER A 10 50.54 23.34 -59.22
CA SER A 10 49.08 23.43 -59.05
C SER A 10 48.19 24.15 -60.07
N ALA A 11 47.27 23.39 -60.67
CA ALA A 11 45.86 23.76 -60.77
C ALA A 11 44.98 22.52 -61.07
N ILE A 12 43.96 22.37 -60.24
CA ILE A 12 42.91 21.36 -60.22
C ILE A 12 41.87 21.69 -61.30
N LEU A 13 41.39 20.70 -62.06
CA LEU A 13 40.11 20.79 -62.77
C LEU A 13 39.36 19.45 -62.77
N CYS A 14 38.20 19.49 -62.10
CA CYS A 14 37.00 18.67 -62.21
C CYS A 14 37.10 17.24 -62.75
N THR A 15 36.88 16.27 -61.86
CA THR A 15 36.10 15.08 -62.21
C THR A 15 35.14 14.79 -61.06
N VAL A 16 33.84 14.87 -61.34
CA VAL A 16 32.77 14.54 -60.40
C VAL A 16 32.79 13.03 -60.18
N VAL A 17 33.16 12.59 -58.98
CA VAL A 17 32.91 11.22 -58.50
C VAL A 17 31.92 11.33 -57.36
N LEU A 18 30.71 10.83 -57.58
CA LEU A 18 29.69 10.64 -56.55
C LEU A 18 30.23 9.67 -55.50
N LEU A 19 30.74 10.21 -54.39
CA LEU A 19 31.08 9.44 -53.20
C LEU A 19 29.83 9.36 -52.32
N SER A 20 29.12 8.23 -52.38
CA SER A 20 28.08 7.88 -51.42
C SER A 20 28.70 7.70 -50.04
N LEU A 21 28.60 8.71 -49.17
CA LEU A 21 28.81 8.53 -47.74
C LEU A 21 27.69 7.65 -47.20
N ALA A 22 27.98 6.36 -47.04
CA ALA A 22 27.20 5.52 -46.16
C ALA A 22 27.39 6.05 -44.73
N PHE A 23 26.39 6.76 -44.22
CA PHE A 23 26.25 6.91 -42.78
C PHE A 23 26.05 5.50 -42.22
N LEU A 24 27.10 4.97 -41.60
CA LEU A 24 26.94 3.88 -40.65
C LEU A 24 26.08 4.44 -39.51
N ASN A 25 24.77 4.25 -39.60
CA ASN A 25 23.91 4.28 -38.44
C ASN A 25 24.37 3.14 -37.53
N VAL A 26 25.31 3.44 -36.63
CA VAL A 26 25.54 2.62 -35.45
C VAL A 26 24.24 2.69 -34.68
N THR A 27 23.37 1.71 -34.89
CA THR A 27 22.23 1.49 -34.02
C THR A 27 22.84 1.21 -32.65
N PRO A 28 22.55 2.00 -31.60
CA PRO A 28 23.01 1.65 -30.28
C PRO A 28 22.43 0.28 -29.98
N THR A 29 23.30 -0.72 -29.86
CA THR A 29 22.91 -2.03 -29.34
C THR A 29 22.36 -1.75 -27.95
N GLN A 30 21.03 -1.86 -27.78
CA GLN A 30 20.43 -1.75 -26.45
C GLN A 30 21.08 -2.83 -25.59
N ALA A 31 21.93 -2.42 -24.64
CA ALA A 31 22.48 -3.32 -23.66
C ALA A 31 21.28 -3.96 -22.93
N LEU A 32 21.19 -5.28 -22.96
CA LEU A 32 20.16 -6.01 -22.23
C LEU A 32 20.22 -5.59 -20.76
N ALA A 33 19.05 -5.33 -20.16
CA ALA A 33 18.99 -4.94 -18.76
C ALA A 33 19.67 -6.03 -17.91
N PRO A 34 20.52 -5.67 -16.93
CA PRO A 34 21.17 -6.65 -16.06
C PRO A 34 20.12 -7.45 -15.29
N ALA A 35 20.37 -8.75 -15.06
CA ALA A 35 19.44 -9.58 -14.30
C ALA A 35 19.22 -9.00 -12.89
N TRP A 36 17.97 -8.97 -12.44
CA TRP A 36 17.63 -8.56 -11.07
C TRP A 36 18.35 -9.46 -10.07
N GLN A 37 18.82 -8.89 -8.96
CA GLN A 37 19.47 -9.58 -7.87
C GLN A 37 18.87 -9.12 -6.53
N PRO A 38 18.74 -10.01 -5.53
CA PRO A 38 18.39 -9.61 -4.17
C PRO A 38 19.57 -8.85 -3.52
N ASN A 39 19.28 -8.07 -2.48
CA ASN A 39 20.26 -7.30 -1.70
C ASN A 39 21.13 -6.35 -2.54
N THR A 40 20.58 -5.84 -3.64
CA THR A 40 21.27 -4.97 -4.59
C THR A 40 20.65 -3.58 -4.59
N ALA A 41 21.49 -2.55 -4.51
CA ALA A 41 21.04 -1.16 -4.59
C ALA A 41 20.66 -0.80 -6.04
N TYR A 42 19.44 -0.31 -6.23
CA TYR A 42 18.91 0.18 -7.51
C TYR A 42 18.56 1.66 -7.40
N ALA A 43 19.07 2.47 -8.33
CA ALA A 43 18.70 3.87 -8.47
C ALA A 43 17.39 4.04 -9.25
N VAL A 44 16.71 5.17 -9.09
CA VAL A 44 15.54 5.53 -9.92
C VAL A 44 15.95 5.52 -11.39
N ASN A 45 15.08 4.98 -12.24
CA ASN A 45 15.25 4.73 -13.67
C ASN A 45 16.28 3.65 -14.07
N GLN A 46 16.95 2.99 -13.11
CA GLN A 46 17.81 1.86 -13.42
C GLN A 46 16.99 0.68 -13.95
N LEU A 47 17.47 0.03 -15.02
CA LEU A 47 16.83 -1.15 -15.60
C LEU A 47 17.32 -2.43 -14.95
N ALA A 48 16.42 -3.40 -14.77
CA ALA A 48 16.73 -4.77 -14.39
C ALA A 48 15.82 -5.77 -15.14
N SER A 49 16.34 -6.94 -15.47
CA SER A 49 15.59 -8.01 -16.14
C SER A 49 15.23 -9.12 -15.14
N TYR A 50 13.96 -9.54 -15.13
CA TYR A 50 13.51 -10.67 -14.32
C TYR A 50 12.58 -11.55 -15.14
N ASN A 51 12.87 -12.85 -15.21
CA ASN A 51 12.16 -13.82 -16.05
C ASN A 51 11.99 -13.38 -17.52
N GLY A 52 13.01 -12.73 -18.09
CA GLY A 52 13.02 -12.29 -19.49
C GLY A 52 12.15 -11.06 -19.77
N VAL A 53 11.69 -10.36 -18.74
CA VAL A 53 10.98 -9.09 -18.85
C VAL A 53 11.82 -8.00 -18.20
N ASP A 54 11.93 -6.86 -18.89
CA ASP A 54 12.66 -5.70 -18.38
C ASP A 54 11.76 -4.78 -17.57
N TYR A 55 12.31 -4.31 -16.46
CA TYR A 55 11.67 -3.43 -15.50
C TYR A 55 12.57 -2.23 -15.22
N LYS A 56 11.94 -1.08 -15.02
CA LYS A 56 12.57 0.18 -14.62
C LYS A 56 12.27 0.42 -13.16
N CYS A 57 13.31 0.61 -12.36
CA CYS A 57 13.19 1.02 -10.96
C CYS A 57 12.54 2.41 -10.90
N ILE A 58 11.46 2.59 -10.11
CA ILE A 58 10.75 3.87 -9.98
C ILE A 58 11.01 4.57 -8.64
N GLN A 59 11.52 3.85 -7.64
CA GLN A 59 11.95 4.39 -6.35
C GLN A 59 13.30 3.79 -5.97
N ALA A 60 14.30 4.61 -5.64
CA ALA A 60 15.62 4.10 -5.26
C ALA A 60 15.52 3.25 -3.98
N HIS A 61 16.07 2.04 -4.01
CA HIS A 61 15.99 1.09 -2.89
C HIS A 61 17.13 0.07 -2.93
N THR A 62 17.28 -0.71 -1.86
CA THR A 62 18.04 -1.97 -1.88
C THR A 62 17.04 -3.12 -1.93
N SER A 63 17.15 -4.01 -2.92
CA SER A 63 16.21 -5.13 -3.10
C SER A 63 16.32 -6.15 -1.97
N LEU A 64 15.25 -6.90 -1.71
CA LEU A 64 15.23 -8.05 -0.80
C LEU A 64 14.70 -9.30 -1.54
N THR A 65 14.98 -10.48 -1.01
CA THR A 65 14.30 -11.71 -1.49
C THR A 65 12.79 -11.56 -1.32
N GLY A 66 12.01 -11.86 -2.36
CA GLY A 66 10.56 -11.61 -2.39
C GLY A 66 10.16 -10.25 -2.98
N TRP A 67 11.13 -9.37 -3.28
CA TRP A 67 10.91 -8.08 -3.95
C TRP A 67 11.26 -8.14 -5.44
N GLU A 68 11.03 -9.30 -6.07
CA GLU A 68 11.22 -9.44 -7.50
C GLU A 68 10.29 -8.48 -8.26
N PRO A 69 10.70 -7.92 -9.40
CA PRO A 69 9.97 -6.85 -10.07
C PRO A 69 8.45 -7.03 -10.29
N PRO A 70 7.92 -8.23 -10.62
CA PRO A 70 6.47 -8.41 -10.74
C PRO A 70 5.70 -8.38 -9.41
N ASN A 71 6.37 -8.64 -8.28
CA ASN A 71 5.73 -8.77 -6.97
C ASN A 71 5.54 -7.42 -6.26
N VAL A 72 6.36 -6.41 -6.61
CA VAL A 72 6.39 -5.10 -5.95
C VAL A 72 6.31 -3.95 -6.96
N PRO A 73 5.15 -3.76 -7.63
CA PRO A 73 4.96 -2.74 -8.68
C PRO A 73 5.14 -1.29 -8.17
N ALA A 74 5.15 -1.06 -6.86
CA ALA A 74 5.49 0.22 -6.26
C ALA A 74 6.99 0.58 -6.41
N LEU A 75 7.86 -0.39 -6.63
CA LEU A 75 9.31 -0.21 -6.82
C LEU A 75 9.74 -0.38 -8.28
N TRP A 76 8.96 -1.12 -9.08
CA TRP A 76 9.30 -1.48 -10.46
C TRP A 76 8.16 -1.21 -11.43
N GLN A 77 8.49 -0.53 -12.54
CA GLN A 77 7.61 -0.35 -13.68
C GLN A 77 8.06 -1.25 -14.83
N ARG A 78 7.18 -2.10 -15.36
CA ARG A 78 7.47 -2.89 -16.57
C ARG A 78 7.75 -1.97 -17.76
N VAL A 79 8.84 -2.22 -18.50
CA VAL A 79 9.15 -1.46 -19.72
C VAL A 79 8.43 -2.10 -20.90
N THR A 80 7.48 -1.38 -21.50
CA THR A 80 6.78 -1.82 -22.72
C THR A 80 7.48 -1.26 -23.96
N GLY A 81 8.24 -2.09 -24.65
CA GLY A 81 8.79 -1.82 -25.97
C GLY A 81 8.79 -3.12 -26.79
N THR A 82 8.50 -3.03 -28.09
CA THR A 82 8.61 -4.17 -29.01
C THR A 82 10.08 -4.58 -29.12
N GLN A 83 10.48 -5.63 -28.41
CA GLN A 83 11.75 -6.30 -28.67
C GLN A 83 11.50 -7.52 -29.60
N PRO A 84 12.36 -7.75 -30.60
CA PRO A 84 12.26 -8.90 -31.48
C PRO A 84 12.50 -10.20 -30.72
N THR A 85 11.77 -11.24 -31.11
CA THR A 85 11.88 -12.62 -30.65
C THR A 85 13.33 -13.06 -30.50
N ALA A 86 13.77 -13.37 -29.27
CA ALA A 86 15.05 -14.00 -29.02
C ALA A 86 14.97 -15.50 -29.35
N THR A 87 15.88 -15.97 -30.22
CA THR A 87 16.16 -17.38 -30.50
C THR A 87 16.61 -18.11 -29.23
N PRO A 88 16.19 -19.36 -28.97
CA PRO A 88 16.55 -20.06 -27.73
C PRO A 88 18.05 -20.35 -27.65
N ILE A 89 18.70 -19.87 -26.58
CA ILE A 89 20.08 -20.23 -26.23
C ILE A 89 20.05 -21.57 -25.48
N ARG A 90 20.87 -22.52 -25.94
CA ARG A 90 21.06 -23.83 -25.32
C ARG A 90 21.60 -23.69 -23.89
N THR A 91 20.94 -24.35 -22.95
CA THR A 91 21.36 -24.53 -21.55
C THR A 91 22.67 -25.30 -21.48
N ALA A 92 23.67 -24.76 -20.79
CA ALA A 92 24.88 -25.49 -20.42
C ALA A 92 24.56 -26.52 -19.32
N THR A 93 25.04 -27.75 -19.49
CA THR A 93 24.90 -28.86 -18.55
C THR A 93 25.59 -28.55 -17.21
N PRO A 94 24.93 -28.73 -16.04
CA PRO A 94 25.57 -28.53 -14.75
C PRO A 94 26.51 -29.70 -14.41
N THR A 95 27.73 -29.35 -13.99
CA THR A 95 28.73 -30.25 -13.38
C THR A 95 28.27 -30.68 -11.98
N PRO A 96 28.39 -31.96 -11.57
CA PRO A 96 27.91 -32.42 -10.27
C PRO A 96 28.76 -31.87 -9.11
N ILE A 97 28.11 -31.22 -8.15
CA ILE A 97 28.69 -30.78 -6.87
C ILE A 97 28.59 -31.94 -5.87
N ARG A 98 29.70 -32.32 -5.24
CA ARG A 98 29.75 -33.30 -4.15
C ARG A 98 29.01 -32.77 -2.91
N THR A 99 27.99 -33.49 -2.46
CA THR A 99 27.26 -33.27 -1.21
C THR A 99 28.09 -33.71 0.00
N ALA A 100 28.17 -32.86 1.03
CA ALA A 100 28.77 -33.22 2.32
C ALA A 100 27.80 -34.07 3.16
N THR A 101 28.36 -35.06 3.86
CA THR A 101 27.65 -36.03 4.73
C THR A 101 27.07 -35.34 5.97
N PRO A 102 25.78 -35.49 6.31
CA PRO A 102 25.21 -34.99 7.56
C PRO A 102 25.45 -35.94 8.74
N THR A 103 25.77 -35.37 9.90
CA THR A 103 25.95 -36.03 11.21
C THR A 103 24.59 -36.51 11.78
N PRO A 104 24.51 -37.63 12.54
CA PRO A 104 23.22 -38.18 12.99
C PRO A 104 22.59 -37.37 14.13
N ILE A 105 21.30 -37.07 14.00
CA ILE A 105 20.44 -36.51 15.06
C ILE A 105 19.71 -37.67 15.76
N ARG A 106 19.72 -37.68 17.11
CA ARG A 106 19.03 -38.67 17.94
C ARG A 106 17.50 -38.59 17.78
N THR A 107 16.88 -39.73 17.51
CA THR A 107 15.43 -39.94 17.38
C THR A 107 14.74 -39.93 18.75
N ALA A 108 13.67 -39.13 18.90
CA ALA A 108 12.76 -39.20 20.03
C ALA A 108 11.69 -40.29 19.79
N THR A 109 11.35 -41.04 20.84
CA THR A 109 10.36 -42.13 20.85
C THR A 109 8.93 -41.61 20.56
N PRO A 110 8.16 -42.26 19.66
CA PRO A 110 6.80 -41.82 19.32
C PRO A 110 5.76 -42.20 20.38
N THR A 111 4.90 -41.25 20.74
CA THR A 111 3.68 -41.44 21.54
C THR A 111 2.58 -42.11 20.70
N PRO A 112 1.76 -43.05 21.24
CA PRO A 112 0.74 -43.74 20.45
C PRO A 112 -0.39 -42.81 19.97
N ILE A 113 -0.69 -42.90 18.68
CA ILE A 113 -1.77 -42.20 17.97
C ILE A 113 -3.11 -42.86 18.32
N ARG A 114 -4.08 -42.09 18.80
CA ARG A 114 -5.48 -42.54 18.95
C ARG A 114 -6.22 -42.41 17.63
N THR A 115 -6.97 -43.45 17.28
CA THR A 115 -7.89 -43.51 16.14
C THR A 115 -9.00 -42.45 16.26
N PRO A 116 -9.35 -41.68 15.21
CA PRO A 116 -10.43 -40.71 15.28
C PRO A 116 -11.81 -41.41 15.28
N THR A 117 -12.62 -41.09 16.27
CA THR A 117 -14.06 -41.39 16.29
C THR A 117 -14.77 -40.54 15.24
N ALA A 118 -15.69 -41.15 14.47
CA ALA A 118 -16.49 -40.45 13.47
C ALA A 118 -17.30 -39.29 14.08
N THR A 119 -17.03 -38.07 13.60
CA THR A 119 -17.75 -36.85 13.97
C THR A 119 -19.17 -36.89 13.39
N PRO A 120 -20.22 -36.55 14.15
CA PRO A 120 -21.56 -36.34 13.60
C PRO A 120 -21.54 -35.28 12.49
N PRO A 121 -22.43 -35.33 11.49
CA PRO A 121 -22.52 -34.29 10.47
C PRO A 121 -22.70 -32.93 11.16
N GLY A 122 -21.76 -32.01 10.91
CA GLY A 122 -21.77 -30.68 11.49
C GLY A 122 -23.07 -29.95 11.13
N PRO A 123 -23.50 -28.99 11.97
CA PRO A 123 -24.65 -28.17 11.62
C PRO A 123 -24.39 -27.51 10.26
N THR A 124 -25.37 -27.61 9.37
CA THR A 124 -25.50 -26.85 8.12
C THR A 124 -25.01 -25.41 8.34
N PRO A 125 -24.30 -24.77 7.39
CA PRO A 125 -23.89 -23.37 7.52
C PRO A 125 -25.12 -22.51 7.83
N THR A 126 -25.33 -22.21 9.09
CA THR A 126 -26.29 -21.21 9.51
C THR A 126 -25.72 -19.91 9.02
N THR A 127 -26.40 -19.31 8.05
CA THR A 127 -26.23 -17.90 7.70
C THR A 127 -26.08 -17.12 9.02
N PRO A 128 -24.95 -16.44 9.29
CA PRO A 128 -24.86 -15.59 10.45
C PRO A 128 -26.06 -14.64 10.42
N ALA A 129 -26.72 -14.49 11.58
CA ALA A 129 -27.75 -13.48 11.74
C ALA A 129 -27.23 -12.16 11.17
N SER A 130 -28.08 -11.46 10.42
CA SER A 130 -27.77 -10.17 9.81
C SER A 130 -27.12 -9.24 10.86
N GLY A 131 -25.81 -9.00 10.75
CA GLY A 131 -25.15 -8.02 11.62
C GLY A 131 -23.70 -8.33 11.99
N SER A 132 -23.34 -9.58 12.31
CA SER A 132 -22.02 -9.91 12.87
C SER A 132 -21.01 -10.41 11.82
N LEU A 133 -19.77 -9.92 11.89
CA LEU A 133 -18.66 -10.38 11.05
C LEU A 133 -18.28 -11.84 11.34
N PRO A 134 -17.74 -12.59 10.35
CA PRO A 134 -17.18 -13.91 10.60
C PRO A 134 -15.97 -13.84 11.54
N LYS A 135 -15.65 -14.95 12.21
CA LYS A 135 -14.50 -15.05 13.13
C LYS A 135 -13.15 -14.73 12.45
N ARG A 136 -13.04 -15.03 11.16
CA ARG A 136 -11.89 -14.71 10.32
C ARG A 136 -12.40 -13.84 9.18
N VAL A 137 -11.81 -12.67 9.02
CA VAL A 137 -12.21 -11.68 8.02
C VAL A 137 -11.08 -11.41 7.04
N ILE A 138 -11.42 -11.14 5.79
CA ILE A 138 -10.54 -10.48 4.83
C ILE A 138 -11.03 -9.05 4.63
N VAL A 139 -10.19 -8.08 4.96
CA VAL A 139 -10.44 -6.65 4.74
C VAL A 139 -9.68 -6.22 3.48
N GLY A 140 -10.33 -5.46 2.60
CA GLY A 140 -9.73 -4.93 1.39
C GLY A 140 -10.03 -3.46 1.19
N TYR A 141 -9.00 -2.69 0.81
CA TYR A 141 -9.15 -1.31 0.35
C TYR A 141 -9.55 -1.33 -1.13
N TRP A 142 -10.60 -0.59 -1.48
CA TRP A 142 -11.11 -0.44 -2.83
C TRP A 142 -10.84 0.98 -3.33
N HIS A 143 -10.12 1.11 -4.44
CA HIS A 143 -9.73 2.40 -4.96
C HIS A 143 -10.92 3.14 -5.57
N ASN A 144 -11.29 4.26 -4.96
CA ASN A 144 -12.18 5.27 -5.53
C ASN A 144 -11.41 6.23 -6.46
N PHE A 145 -10.43 5.69 -7.19
CA PHE A 145 -9.54 6.38 -8.11
C PHE A 145 -8.85 5.32 -8.99
N ASP A 146 -8.16 5.76 -10.04
CA ASP A 146 -7.27 4.89 -10.83
C ASP A 146 -5.82 5.34 -10.65
N ASN A 147 -4.98 4.46 -10.11
CA ASN A 147 -3.54 4.67 -9.94
C ASN A 147 -2.70 3.81 -10.89
N GLY A 148 -3.31 3.24 -11.94
CA GLY A 148 -2.69 2.31 -12.88
C GLY A 148 -2.92 0.83 -12.56
N SER A 149 -3.53 0.51 -11.42
CA SER A 149 -4.01 -0.85 -11.10
C SER A 149 -5.34 -1.22 -11.76
N GLY A 150 -5.98 -0.24 -12.42
CA GLY A 150 -7.28 -0.40 -13.06
C GLY A 150 -8.45 -0.19 -12.09
N PHE A 151 -9.62 0.03 -12.68
CA PHE A 151 -10.86 0.27 -11.94
C PHE A 151 -11.74 -0.99 -11.93
N ILE A 152 -12.26 -1.35 -10.75
CA ILE A 152 -13.17 -2.48 -10.56
C ILE A 152 -14.51 -1.90 -10.05
N PRO A 153 -15.64 -2.03 -10.77
CA PRO A 153 -16.94 -1.66 -10.22
C PRO A 153 -17.17 -2.33 -8.85
N LEU A 154 -17.70 -1.60 -7.87
CA LEU A 154 -17.87 -2.06 -6.49
C LEU A 154 -18.65 -3.38 -6.41
N ARG A 155 -19.70 -3.57 -7.23
CA ARG A 155 -20.45 -4.84 -7.33
C ARG A 155 -19.61 -6.05 -7.77
N ASN A 156 -18.47 -5.83 -8.43
CA ASN A 156 -17.59 -6.85 -8.97
C ASN A 156 -16.42 -7.17 -8.02
N VAL A 157 -16.35 -6.54 -6.83
CA VAL A 157 -15.37 -6.92 -5.81
C VAL A 157 -15.53 -8.40 -5.47
N SER A 158 -14.39 -9.10 -5.35
CA SER A 158 -14.38 -10.52 -5.04
C SER A 158 -15.18 -10.85 -3.78
N SER A 159 -15.98 -11.91 -3.87
CA SER A 159 -16.76 -12.40 -2.72
C SER A 159 -15.91 -12.89 -1.54
N ALA A 160 -14.59 -12.99 -1.71
CA ALA A 160 -13.65 -13.34 -0.63
C ALA A 160 -13.50 -12.22 0.42
N PHE A 161 -13.72 -10.95 0.06
CA PHE A 161 -13.64 -9.85 1.02
C PHE A 161 -14.88 -9.81 1.91
N ASP A 162 -14.70 -9.65 3.21
CA ASP A 162 -15.78 -9.52 4.20
C ASP A 162 -16.05 -8.05 4.53
N ILE A 163 -14.99 -7.24 4.54
CA ILE A 163 -15.04 -5.78 4.72
C ILE A 163 -14.39 -5.13 3.51
N VAL A 164 -15.09 -4.17 2.91
CA VAL A 164 -14.59 -3.34 1.80
C VAL A 164 -14.47 -1.91 2.31
N ASN A 165 -13.23 -1.43 2.44
CA ASN A 165 -12.91 -0.05 2.79
C ASN A 165 -12.82 0.77 1.51
N VAL A 166 -13.76 1.69 1.28
CA VAL A 166 -13.76 2.58 0.11
C VAL A 166 -12.77 3.71 0.33
N SER A 167 -11.80 3.84 -0.56
CA SER A 167 -10.61 4.67 -0.39
C SER A 167 -10.56 5.82 -1.40
N PHE A 168 -10.68 7.08 -1.03
CA PHE A 168 -10.88 7.63 0.32
C PHE A 168 -11.91 8.76 0.31
N ALA A 169 -12.46 9.06 1.48
CA ALA A 169 -12.98 10.39 1.77
C ALA A 169 -11.83 11.29 2.26
N GLU A 170 -11.79 12.52 1.78
CA GLU A 170 -10.62 13.40 1.94
C GLU A 170 -11.03 14.79 2.44
N PRO A 171 -10.12 15.56 3.09
CA PRO A 171 -10.37 16.95 3.41
C PRO A 171 -10.70 17.78 2.17
N THR A 172 -11.81 18.52 2.20
CA THR A 172 -12.22 19.36 1.06
C THR A 172 -11.42 20.64 0.91
N GLY A 173 -10.69 21.05 1.95
CA GLY A 173 -10.05 22.37 2.04
C GLY A 173 -11.00 23.55 2.28
N SER A 174 -12.32 23.32 2.28
CA SER A 174 -13.32 24.40 2.48
C SER A 174 -13.32 24.98 3.90
N ALA A 175 -13.08 24.14 4.90
CA ALA A 175 -12.82 24.52 6.29
C ALA A 175 -12.14 23.36 7.04
N PRO A 176 -11.45 23.62 8.17
CA PRO A 176 -10.86 22.58 9.00
C PRO A 176 -11.87 21.48 9.35
N GLY A 177 -11.47 20.23 9.17
CA GLY A 177 -12.29 19.05 9.47
C GLY A 177 -13.43 18.75 8.50
N VAL A 178 -13.66 19.55 7.44
CA VAL A 178 -14.71 19.23 6.45
C VAL A 178 -14.21 18.16 5.49
N ILE A 179 -14.83 16.97 5.56
CA ILE A 179 -14.52 15.82 4.70
C ILE A 179 -15.51 15.75 3.52
N GLY A 180 -15.01 15.36 2.35
CA GLY A 180 -15.79 15.16 1.14
C GLY A 180 -15.57 13.78 0.55
N PHE A 181 -16.58 13.30 -0.19
CA PHE A 181 -16.49 12.04 -0.93
C PHE A 181 -17.37 12.09 -2.17
N THR A 182 -16.77 11.74 -3.32
CA THR A 182 -17.45 11.61 -4.61
C THR A 182 -17.04 10.29 -5.25
N PRO A 183 -17.99 9.39 -5.57
CA PRO A 183 -17.68 8.14 -6.26
C PRO A 183 -16.98 8.37 -7.61
N TYR A 184 -15.81 7.75 -7.81
CA TYR A 184 -15.07 7.80 -9.06
C TYR A 184 -15.67 6.84 -10.09
N ASN A 185 -15.86 7.30 -11.34
CA ASN A 185 -16.50 6.53 -12.42
C ASN A 185 -17.88 5.94 -12.05
N TYR A 186 -18.62 6.64 -11.20
CA TYR A 186 -19.96 6.26 -10.75
C TYR A 186 -20.89 7.49 -10.75
N THR A 187 -22.18 7.25 -10.99
CA THR A 187 -23.21 8.17 -10.47
C THR A 187 -23.47 7.84 -9.00
N ALA A 188 -23.92 8.83 -8.22
CA ALA A 188 -24.21 8.63 -6.81
C ALA A 188 -25.22 7.49 -6.57
N ASP A 189 -26.26 7.39 -7.40
CA ASP A 189 -27.30 6.37 -7.24
C ASP A 189 -26.84 4.97 -7.64
N ALA A 190 -26.01 4.85 -8.69
CA ALA A 190 -25.41 3.57 -9.04
C ALA A 190 -24.44 3.08 -7.94
N PHE A 191 -23.70 4.00 -7.32
CA PHE A 191 -22.81 3.66 -6.22
C PHE A 191 -23.58 3.21 -4.97
N LYS A 192 -24.65 3.93 -4.57
CA LYS A 192 -25.56 3.52 -3.49
C LYS A 192 -26.16 2.13 -3.73
N ALA A 193 -26.54 1.84 -4.98
CA ALA A 193 -27.08 0.54 -5.35
C ALA A 193 -26.03 -0.57 -5.18
N ASP A 194 -24.77 -0.32 -5.53
CA ASP A 194 -23.69 -1.29 -5.37
C ASP A 194 -23.29 -1.49 -3.90
N VAL A 195 -23.26 -0.43 -3.10
CA VAL A 195 -23.08 -0.52 -1.64
C VAL A 195 -24.19 -1.39 -1.04
N SER A 196 -25.45 -1.11 -1.38
CA SER A 196 -26.61 -1.89 -0.91
C SER A 196 -26.55 -3.34 -1.37
N TYR A 197 -26.11 -3.58 -2.61
CA TYR A 197 -25.91 -4.92 -3.15
C TYR A 197 -24.88 -5.70 -2.33
N LEU A 198 -23.67 -5.16 -2.10
CA LEU A 198 -22.65 -5.85 -1.29
C LEU A 198 -23.14 -6.13 0.13
N LYS A 199 -23.85 -5.19 0.74
CA LYS A 199 -24.47 -5.38 2.07
C LYS A 199 -25.50 -6.51 2.07
N SER A 200 -26.32 -6.63 1.01
CA SER A 200 -27.25 -7.75 0.84
C SER A 200 -26.55 -9.11 0.68
N ARG A 201 -25.26 -9.11 0.32
CA ARG A 201 -24.40 -10.31 0.28
C ARG A 201 -23.66 -10.56 1.59
N GLY A 202 -24.04 -9.86 2.66
CA GLY A 202 -23.46 -10.01 4.00
C GLY A 202 -22.11 -9.31 4.19
N LYS A 203 -21.70 -8.45 3.25
CA LYS A 203 -20.44 -7.70 3.33
C LYS A 203 -20.63 -6.43 4.16
N LYS A 204 -19.55 -5.96 4.81
CA LYS A 204 -19.51 -4.61 5.37
C LYS A 204 -18.83 -3.68 4.38
N VAL A 205 -19.44 -2.54 4.12
CA VAL A 205 -18.86 -1.52 3.24
C VAL A 205 -18.63 -0.26 4.08
N LEU A 206 -17.37 0.12 4.25
CA LEU A 206 -16.96 1.25 5.08
C LEU A 206 -16.41 2.37 4.19
N ILE A 207 -16.55 3.61 4.63
CA ILE A 207 -15.79 4.72 4.05
C ILE A 207 -14.48 4.88 4.81
N SER A 208 -13.35 4.84 4.11
CA SER A 208 -12.03 5.08 4.69
C SER A 208 -11.67 6.56 4.58
N ILE A 209 -11.06 7.11 5.63
CA ILE A 209 -10.61 8.50 5.68
C ILE A 209 -9.11 8.50 5.94
N GLY A 210 -8.35 9.10 5.02
CA GLY A 210 -6.90 9.12 5.10
C GLY A 210 -6.23 8.89 3.76
N GLY A 211 -5.22 8.03 3.76
CA GLY A 211 -4.27 7.86 2.66
C GLY A 211 -3.27 9.01 2.56
N ALA A 212 -2.27 8.84 1.70
CA ALA A 212 -1.11 9.74 1.58
C ALA A 212 -1.45 11.23 1.41
N ASN A 213 -2.60 11.56 0.83
CA ASN A 213 -3.05 12.93 0.59
C ASN A 213 -4.12 13.41 1.59
N GLY A 214 -4.67 12.52 2.42
CA GLY A 214 -5.83 12.77 3.29
C GLY A 214 -5.47 13.14 4.72
N THR A 215 -4.49 14.03 4.94
CA THR A 215 -4.12 14.45 6.31
C THR A 215 -5.28 15.17 7.00
N VAL A 216 -5.78 14.62 8.12
CA VAL A 216 -6.88 15.18 8.91
C VAL A 216 -6.37 15.62 10.28
N GLN A 217 -6.49 16.90 10.62
CA GLN A 217 -6.17 17.42 11.95
C GLN A 217 -7.39 18.09 12.58
N LEU A 218 -7.87 17.54 13.70
CA LEU A 218 -9.00 18.08 14.46
C LEU A 218 -8.51 18.88 15.68
N THR A 219 -7.77 19.96 15.46
CA THR A 219 -7.17 20.75 16.56
C THR A 219 -8.16 21.61 17.35
N THR A 220 -9.37 21.82 16.82
CA THR A 220 -10.43 22.62 17.45
C THR A 220 -11.76 21.87 17.49
N THR A 221 -12.66 22.29 18.38
CA THR A 221 -14.03 21.77 18.46
C THR A 221 -14.85 22.09 17.20
N ALA A 222 -14.58 23.21 16.53
CA ALA A 222 -15.20 23.53 15.25
C ALA A 222 -14.77 22.53 14.15
N ALA A 223 -13.48 22.21 14.07
CA ALA A 223 -12.97 21.19 13.14
C ALA A 223 -13.57 19.80 13.45
N ARG A 224 -13.66 19.45 14.74
CA ARG A 224 -14.37 18.24 15.20
C ARG A 224 -15.81 18.22 14.71
N ASP A 225 -16.57 19.29 14.91
CA ASP A 225 -18.00 19.32 14.56
C ASP A 225 -18.21 19.25 13.04
N ASN A 226 -17.34 19.91 12.26
CA ASN A 226 -17.30 19.78 10.80
C ASN A 226 -17.06 18.34 10.36
N PHE A 227 -16.10 17.64 10.99
CA PHE A 227 -15.80 16.24 10.71
C PHE A 227 -17.01 15.36 11.04
N VAL A 228 -17.61 15.54 12.21
CA VAL A 228 -18.78 14.76 12.62
C VAL A 228 -19.94 14.97 11.64
N ASN A 229 -20.22 16.21 11.25
CA ASN A 229 -21.31 16.55 10.32
C ASN A 229 -21.07 15.94 8.94
N SER A 230 -19.89 16.16 8.36
CA SER A 230 -19.55 15.66 7.02
C SER A 230 -19.51 14.13 6.97
N MET A 231 -18.85 13.47 7.93
CA MET A 231 -18.79 12.01 7.96
C MET A 231 -20.15 11.36 8.20
N THR A 232 -20.98 11.91 9.09
CA THR A 232 -22.35 11.42 9.28
C THR A 232 -23.13 11.51 7.98
N SER A 233 -23.02 12.66 7.27
CA SER A 233 -23.70 12.87 5.99
C SER A 233 -23.23 11.89 4.91
N ILE A 234 -21.92 11.66 4.78
CA ILE A 234 -21.35 10.71 3.80
C ILE A 234 -21.86 9.29 4.09
N ILE A 235 -21.80 8.84 5.35
CA ILE A 235 -22.24 7.50 5.75
C ILE A 235 -23.72 7.30 5.44
N GLN A 236 -24.57 8.27 5.78
CA GLN A 236 -26.02 8.21 5.54
C GLN A 236 -26.36 8.29 4.04
N THR A 237 -25.68 9.15 3.29
CA THR A 237 -25.93 9.37 1.85
C THR A 237 -25.67 8.11 1.04
N TYR A 238 -24.57 7.41 1.32
CA TYR A 238 -24.15 6.25 0.54
C TYR A 238 -24.52 4.91 1.18
N GLY A 239 -25.03 4.92 2.41
CA GLY A 239 -25.47 3.72 3.11
C GLY A 239 -24.32 2.85 3.63
N PHE A 240 -23.17 3.45 3.95
CA PHE A 240 -22.03 2.74 4.55
C PHE A 240 -22.39 2.14 5.92
N ASP A 241 -21.75 1.03 6.29
CA ASP A 241 -21.91 0.38 7.60
C ASP A 241 -21.14 1.11 8.72
N GLY A 242 -20.24 2.02 8.36
CA GLY A 242 -19.43 2.78 9.29
C GLY A 242 -18.20 3.35 8.58
N MET A 243 -17.08 3.45 9.30
CA MET A 243 -15.87 4.07 8.76
C MET A 243 -14.59 3.37 9.22
N ASP A 244 -13.57 3.56 8.40
CA ASP A 244 -12.19 3.16 8.66
C ASP A 244 -11.33 4.41 8.89
N ILE A 245 -10.61 4.46 10.01
CA ILE A 245 -9.69 5.56 10.32
C ILE A 245 -8.29 5.16 9.84
N ASP A 246 -7.89 5.73 8.73
CA ASP A 246 -6.58 5.56 8.10
C ASP A 246 -5.77 6.87 8.18
N PHE A 247 -5.85 7.54 9.33
CA PHE A 247 -5.12 8.78 9.54
C PHE A 247 -3.62 8.51 9.58
N GLU A 248 -2.89 9.07 8.63
CA GLU A 248 -1.44 8.93 8.47
C GLU A 248 -0.74 10.29 8.64
N GLY A 249 0.59 10.28 8.50
CA GLY A 249 1.39 11.50 8.38
C GLY A 249 1.33 12.39 9.62
N HIS A 250 0.72 13.56 9.52
CA HIS A 250 0.63 14.54 10.62
C HIS A 250 -0.76 14.60 11.26
N SER A 251 -1.65 13.66 10.92
CA SER A 251 -3.05 13.71 11.35
C SER A 251 -3.20 13.61 12.88
N LEU A 252 -2.33 12.84 13.55
CA LEU A 252 -2.28 12.73 15.00
C LEU A 252 -0.86 12.97 15.52
N TYR A 253 -0.77 13.61 16.67
CA TYR A 253 0.46 13.87 17.42
C TYR A 253 0.12 14.07 18.90
N LEU A 254 1.14 14.04 19.76
CA LEU A 254 1.05 14.35 21.18
C LEU A 254 1.76 15.66 21.49
N ASN A 255 1.15 16.50 22.33
CA ASN A 255 1.83 17.64 22.93
C ASN A 255 2.79 17.15 24.02
N GLN A 256 3.84 17.91 24.26
CA GLN A 256 4.77 17.64 25.36
C GLN A 256 4.02 17.60 26.70
N GLY A 257 4.27 16.56 27.50
CA GLY A 257 3.63 16.31 28.78
C GLY A 257 2.36 15.45 28.70
N ASP A 258 1.83 15.18 27.50
CA ASP A 258 0.65 14.32 27.32
C ASP A 258 1.02 12.83 27.46
N SER A 259 1.23 12.43 28.70
CA SER A 259 1.91 11.20 29.11
C SER A 259 0.98 10.03 29.45
N ASP A 260 -0.27 10.32 29.78
CA ASP A 260 -1.26 9.33 30.21
C ASP A 260 -2.17 8.93 29.04
N LEU A 261 -1.91 7.74 28.49
CA LEU A 261 -2.71 7.16 27.41
C LEU A 261 -4.22 7.05 27.74
N ARG A 262 -4.59 6.99 29.02
CA ARG A 262 -5.99 6.83 29.46
C ARG A 262 -6.73 8.16 29.50
N ASN A 263 -5.99 9.26 29.66
CA ASN A 263 -6.51 10.61 29.83
C ASN A 263 -5.75 11.59 28.92
N PRO A 264 -5.82 11.43 27.58
CA PRO A 264 -5.10 12.30 26.67
C PRO A 264 -5.57 13.75 26.80
N THR A 265 -4.63 14.68 26.63
CA THR A 265 -4.87 16.13 26.76
C THR A 265 -4.60 16.89 25.46
N THR A 266 -3.88 16.29 24.51
CA THR A 266 -3.60 16.91 23.22
C THR A 266 -4.89 17.13 22.43
N PRO A 267 -5.22 18.37 22.02
CA PRO A 267 -6.50 18.67 21.38
C PRO A 267 -6.83 17.80 20.17
N VAL A 268 -5.84 17.49 19.31
CA VAL A 268 -6.06 16.65 18.14
C VAL A 268 -6.51 15.23 18.51
N ILE A 269 -5.97 14.66 19.60
CA ILE A 269 -6.35 13.34 20.12
C ILE A 269 -7.74 13.38 20.75
N VAL A 270 -7.96 14.33 21.65
CA VAL A 270 -9.24 14.50 22.38
C VAL A 270 -10.40 14.71 21.41
N ASN A 271 -10.22 15.59 20.43
CA ASN A 271 -11.24 15.88 19.42
C ASN A 271 -11.46 14.70 18.48
N THR A 272 -10.42 13.95 18.11
CA THR A 272 -10.57 12.74 17.28
C THR A 272 -11.41 11.68 18.00
N ILE A 273 -11.13 11.41 19.28
CA ILE A 273 -11.93 10.49 20.10
C ILE A 273 -13.39 10.95 20.18
N ALA A 274 -13.61 12.23 20.49
CA ALA A 274 -14.95 12.81 20.58
C ALA A 274 -15.70 12.78 19.24
N ALA A 275 -15.01 13.04 18.13
CA ALA A 275 -15.58 13.00 16.79
C ALA A 275 -16.05 11.59 16.43
N ILE A 276 -15.20 10.58 16.60
CA ILE A 276 -15.53 9.19 16.27
C ILE A 276 -16.71 8.70 17.10
N ARG A 277 -16.74 8.97 18.41
CA ARG A 277 -17.91 8.65 19.25
C ARG A 277 -19.17 9.37 18.79
N SER A 278 -19.07 10.63 18.40
CA SER A 278 -20.22 11.42 17.93
C SER A 278 -20.79 10.88 16.62
N VAL A 279 -19.94 10.51 15.66
CA VAL A 279 -20.37 9.84 14.42
C VAL A 279 -21.06 8.52 14.75
N ARG A 280 -20.43 7.65 15.55
CA ARG A 280 -21.02 6.37 16.00
C ARG A 280 -22.39 6.57 16.66
N ASN A 281 -22.54 7.58 17.50
CA ASN A 281 -23.82 7.87 18.17
C ASN A 281 -24.90 8.38 17.22
N ARG A 282 -24.54 9.13 16.17
CA ARG A 282 -25.48 9.60 15.14
C ARG A 282 -25.90 8.51 14.16
N ILE A 283 -25.02 7.55 13.87
CA ILE A 283 -25.32 6.41 12.99
C ILE A 283 -26.05 5.29 13.73
N GLY A 284 -25.70 5.04 14.99
CA GLY A 284 -26.36 4.05 15.85
C GLY A 284 -25.52 2.78 16.10
N SER A 285 -26.14 1.79 16.75
CA SER A 285 -25.45 0.61 17.30
C SER A 285 -24.87 -0.36 16.25
N ASN A 286 -25.28 -0.26 14.99
CA ASN A 286 -24.77 -1.09 13.90
C ASN A 286 -23.49 -0.54 13.26
N PHE A 287 -22.97 0.58 13.79
CA PHE A 287 -21.77 1.23 13.29
C PHE A 287 -20.54 0.33 13.41
N VAL A 288 -19.88 0.09 12.29
CA VAL A 288 -18.60 -0.64 12.21
C VAL A 288 -17.45 0.36 12.20
N LEU A 289 -16.52 0.19 13.14
CA LEU A 289 -15.32 1.03 13.24
C LEU A 289 -14.08 0.17 13.03
N THR A 290 -13.27 0.53 12.04
CA THR A 290 -11.93 -0.03 11.85
C THR A 290 -10.86 1.05 11.91
N MET A 291 -9.61 0.66 12.12
CA MET A 291 -8.46 1.57 12.11
C MET A 291 -7.25 0.87 11.47
N ALA A 292 -6.52 1.60 10.64
CA ALA A 292 -5.30 1.15 9.97
C ALA A 292 -4.08 2.05 10.22
N PRO A 293 -3.69 2.32 11.48
CA PRO A 293 -2.49 3.11 11.71
C PRO A 293 -1.24 2.38 11.22
N GLU A 294 -0.23 3.14 10.79
CA GLU A 294 1.13 2.63 10.63
C GLU A 294 1.70 2.17 11.98
N THR A 295 2.67 1.26 11.97
CA THR A 295 3.31 0.78 13.21
C THR A 295 3.98 1.89 14.01
N PHE A 296 4.36 2.99 13.35
CA PHE A 296 4.93 4.18 13.96
C PHE A 296 3.99 4.83 15.00
N PHE A 297 2.69 4.84 14.73
CA PHE A 297 1.72 5.45 15.64
C PHE A 297 1.25 4.49 16.76
N VAL A 298 1.66 3.22 16.72
CA VAL A 298 1.23 2.18 17.67
C VAL A 298 2.43 1.51 18.34
N GLN A 299 3.10 0.57 17.67
CA GLN A 299 4.15 -0.27 18.28
C GLN A 299 5.42 0.53 18.63
N VAL A 300 5.78 1.57 17.88
CA VAL A 300 6.90 2.45 18.26
C VAL A 300 6.66 3.11 19.63
N GLY A 301 5.38 3.29 20.02
CA GLY A 301 4.98 3.74 21.35
C GLY A 301 5.57 2.93 22.52
N TYR A 302 5.96 1.67 22.28
CA TYR A 302 6.68 0.85 23.26
C TYR A 302 8.09 1.41 23.57
N THR A 303 8.78 1.92 22.54
CA THR A 303 10.14 2.49 22.68
C THR A 303 10.08 3.98 22.96
N PHE A 304 9.20 4.70 22.25
CA PHE A 304 9.06 6.15 22.30
C PHE A 304 7.58 6.53 22.32
N TYR A 305 7.12 7.06 23.44
CA TYR A 305 5.80 7.68 23.53
C TYR A 305 5.95 9.20 23.40
N GLY A 306 5.40 9.78 22.33
CA GLY A 306 5.68 11.15 21.91
C GLY A 306 5.44 12.21 22.98
N GLY A 307 4.42 12.05 23.83
CA GLY A 307 4.14 13.01 24.90
C GLY A 307 5.18 13.04 26.03
N ASN A 308 6.00 12.00 26.17
CA ASN A 308 7.02 11.86 27.23
C ASN A 308 8.42 12.22 26.78
N CYS A 309 8.60 12.49 25.49
CA CYS A 309 9.89 12.39 24.86
C CYS A 309 10.21 13.67 24.12
N VAL A 310 11.19 14.40 24.65
CA VAL A 310 11.55 15.74 24.17
C VAL A 310 12.35 15.69 22.86
N SER A 311 13.03 14.57 22.58
CA SER A 311 13.95 14.43 21.45
C SER A 311 13.48 13.46 20.37
N CYS A 312 12.32 12.83 20.52
CA CYS A 312 11.74 11.99 19.48
C CYS A 312 10.54 12.68 18.85
N ASP A 313 10.13 12.12 17.71
CA ASP A 313 8.97 12.58 17.00
C ASP A 313 7.71 12.40 17.87
N ASN A 314 6.97 13.48 18.06
CA ASN A 314 5.82 13.53 18.95
C ASN A 314 4.59 12.76 18.43
N ARG A 315 4.66 12.23 17.21
CA ARG A 315 3.66 11.34 16.62
C ARG A 315 3.83 9.88 17.02
N ALA A 316 5.01 9.50 17.53
CA ALA A 316 5.28 8.15 17.97
C ALA A 316 4.29 7.70 19.06
N GLY A 317 3.55 6.63 18.81
CA GLY A 317 2.51 6.14 19.74
C GLY A 317 1.23 6.98 19.81
N ALA A 318 1.05 8.00 18.97
CA ALA A 318 -0.08 8.94 19.06
C ALA A 318 -1.46 8.30 18.80
N TYR A 319 -1.54 7.11 18.20
CA TYR A 319 -2.81 6.37 18.07
C TYR A 319 -3.21 5.62 19.33
N LEU A 320 -2.27 5.31 20.24
CA LEU A 320 -2.53 4.52 21.45
C LEU A 320 -3.66 5.10 22.31
N PRO A 321 -3.71 6.41 22.63
CA PRO A 321 -4.85 6.97 23.37
C PRO A 321 -6.17 6.89 22.61
N VAL A 322 -6.15 7.01 21.27
CA VAL A 322 -7.36 6.89 20.44
C VAL A 322 -7.89 5.46 20.47
N ILE A 323 -7.02 4.47 20.24
CA ILE A 323 -7.35 3.04 20.31
C ILE A 323 -7.86 2.70 21.72
N HIS A 324 -7.14 3.12 22.75
CA HIS A 324 -7.54 2.88 24.13
C HIS A 324 -8.93 3.44 24.41
N ALA A 325 -9.17 4.71 24.08
CA ALA A 325 -10.42 5.39 24.37
C ALA A 325 -11.61 4.89 23.53
N LEU A 326 -11.40 4.16 22.44
CA LEU A 326 -12.46 3.67 21.54
C LEU A 326 -12.59 2.15 21.50
N ARG A 327 -11.80 1.41 22.31
CA ARG A 327 -11.75 -0.06 22.32
C ARG A 327 -13.10 -0.74 22.57
N ASP A 328 -14.04 -0.05 23.21
CA ASP A 328 -15.41 -0.52 23.45
C ASP A 328 -16.29 -0.52 22.19
N ILE A 329 -15.93 0.27 21.18
CA ILE A 329 -16.67 0.38 19.90
C ILE A 329 -15.81 0.01 18.68
N LEU A 330 -14.52 -0.23 18.86
CA LEU A 330 -13.61 -0.66 17.80
C LEU A 330 -13.92 -2.09 17.37
N THR A 331 -14.25 -2.29 16.11
CA THR A 331 -14.56 -3.61 15.55
C THR A 331 -13.29 -4.38 15.18
N LEU A 332 -12.33 -3.70 14.54
CA LEU A 332 -11.07 -4.32 14.12
C LEU A 332 -9.95 -3.28 14.06
N LEU A 333 -8.78 -3.63 14.59
CA LEU A 333 -7.53 -2.90 14.41
C LEU A 333 -6.63 -3.72 13.48
N HIS A 334 -6.30 -3.16 12.30
CA HIS A 334 -5.41 -3.80 11.33
C HIS A 334 -4.25 -2.86 11.00
N VAL A 335 -3.25 -2.86 11.90
CA VAL A 335 -2.04 -2.04 11.76
C VAL A 335 -1.33 -2.36 10.46
N GLN A 336 -0.85 -1.33 9.76
CA GLN A 336 -0.12 -1.48 8.51
C GLN A 336 1.28 -2.05 8.78
N HIS A 337 1.47 -3.35 8.58
CA HIS A 337 2.76 -4.03 8.72
C HIS A 337 3.56 -4.03 7.41
N TYR A 338 3.60 -2.87 6.74
CA TYR A 338 4.32 -2.62 5.50
C TYR A 338 4.78 -1.16 5.49
N ASN A 339 5.63 -0.78 4.53
CA ASN A 339 6.23 0.57 4.42
C ASN A 339 6.85 1.09 5.73
N SER A 340 7.27 0.17 6.61
CA SER A 340 7.79 0.47 7.93
C SER A 340 9.10 -0.25 8.15
N GLY A 341 10.03 0.42 8.82
CA GLY A 341 11.28 -0.19 9.26
C GLY A 341 11.04 -1.25 10.36
N PRO A 342 12.09 -1.95 10.79
CA PRO A 342 11.98 -2.89 11.91
C PRO A 342 11.48 -2.19 13.17
N ILE A 343 10.44 -2.75 13.80
CA ILE A 343 9.92 -2.28 15.08
C ILE A 343 10.18 -3.34 16.15
N ARG A 344 10.62 -2.90 17.33
CA ARG A 344 10.83 -3.77 18.49
C ARG A 344 9.54 -4.52 18.83
N ALA A 345 9.63 -5.84 18.93
CA ALA A 345 8.53 -6.69 19.31
C ALA A 345 8.26 -6.62 20.83
N LEU A 346 7.09 -7.13 21.25
CA LEU A 346 6.68 -7.16 22.67
C LEU A 346 7.55 -8.07 23.54
N ASP A 347 8.28 -9.02 22.92
CA ASP A 347 9.26 -9.87 23.59
C ASP A 347 10.62 -9.18 23.80
N GLY A 348 10.72 -7.91 23.40
CA GLY A 348 11.91 -7.11 23.54
C GLY A 348 12.95 -7.31 22.44
N THR A 349 12.66 -8.10 21.39
CA THR A 349 13.57 -8.30 20.25
C THR A 349 13.40 -7.29 19.13
#